data_AF-A0A7L1MIU3-F1
#
_entry.id   AF-A0A7L1MIU3-F1
#
_cell.length_a   1.000
_cell.length_b   1.000
_cell.length_c   1.000
_cell.angle_alpha   90.00
_cell.angle_beta   90.00
_cell.angle_gamma   90.00
#
_symmetry.space_group_name_H-M   'P 1'
#
loop_
_entity.id
_entity.type
_entity.pdbx_description
1 polymer ?
#
loop_
_entity_poly.entity_id
_entity_poly.type
_entity_poly.pdbx_seq_one_letter_code
_entity_poly.pdbx_strand_id
1 'polypeptide(L)'
;MCFGRCARCVGYKLLILALLCIVANTLLYFPNGETRFASEHHLGKYVECLHGILGGGFLVLIPAAVFIGLHNDDCCGCFGHEGYGKSCAMLSSVLAAFVGILGSGYCIIISALGLSQGPYCFTHLERNWIYPFTDSSGGYLFEYNKWSECQEPQNIVQWNVTLFSILLVLGAIEFILCFIQIINGILGGLCGLCCSHEDV
;
A
#
# COMPACT_ATOMS: atom_id res chain seq x y z
N MET A 1 28.05 0.65 10.89
CA MET A 1 27.18 1.70 11.50
C MET A 1 26.32 2.46 10.45
N CYS A 2 25.61 1.79 9.54
CA CYS A 2 24.74 2.48 8.53
C CYS A 2 23.27 2.04 8.53
N PHE A 3 22.90 1.05 9.35
CA PHE A 3 21.58 0.43 9.30
C PHE A 3 20.46 1.36 9.80
N GLY A 4 20.62 1.95 10.99
CA GLY A 4 19.58 2.79 11.59
C GLY A 4 19.27 4.09 10.82
N ARG A 5 20.29 4.69 10.18
CA ARG A 5 20.09 5.91 9.37
C ARG A 5 19.36 5.62 8.06
N CYS A 6 19.62 4.47 7.45
CA CYS A 6 18.90 3.97 6.27
C CYS A 6 17.44 3.63 6.61
N ALA A 7 17.22 2.92 7.72
CA ALA A 7 15.89 2.53 8.18
C ALA A 7 14.98 3.73 8.46
N ARG A 8 15.50 4.81 9.08
CA ARG A 8 14.74 6.05 9.29
C ARG A 8 14.31 6.71 7.97
N CYS A 9 15.21 6.79 6.99
CA CYS A 9 14.86 7.32 5.67
C CYS A 9 13.75 6.49 5.01
N VAL A 10 13.85 5.16 5.08
CA VAL A 10 12.80 4.26 4.58
C VAL A 10 11.48 4.46 5.33
N GLY A 11 11.51 4.59 6.66
CA GLY A 11 10.33 4.86 7.49
C GLY A 11 9.60 6.14 7.09
N TYR A 12 10.32 7.24 6.88
CA TYR A 12 9.71 8.50 6.39
C TYR A 12 9.14 8.36 4.97
N LYS A 13 9.81 7.60 4.09
CA LYS A 13 9.28 7.34 2.74
C LYS A 13 7.98 6.54 2.81
N LEU A 14 7.94 5.47 3.62
CA LEU A 14 6.73 4.67 3.84
C LEU A 14 5.59 5.51 4.45
N LEU A 15 5.89 6.41 5.38
CA LEU A 15 4.88 7.30 5.95
C LEU A 15 4.26 8.22 4.89
N ILE A 16 5.07 8.83 4.03
CA ILE A 16 4.57 9.68 2.94
C ILE A 16 3.77 8.84 1.93
N LEU A 17 4.25 7.65 1.56
CA LEU A 17 3.56 6.76 0.64
C LEU A 17 2.19 6.32 1.19
N ALA A 18 2.13 5.93 2.46
CA ALA A 18 0.89 5.52 3.11
C ALA A 18 -0.15 6.65 3.14
N LEU A 19 0.28 7.89 3.40
CA LEU A 19 -0.61 9.06 3.33
C LEU A 19 -1.12 9.31 1.91
N LEU A 20 -0.26 9.15 0.88
CA LEU A 20 -0.69 9.25 -0.52
C LEU A 20 -1.66 8.13 -0.90
N CYS A 21 -1.45 6.90 -0.42
CA CYS A 21 -2.37 5.78 -0.60
C CYS A 21 -3.76 6.08 0.01
N ILE A 22 -3.78 6.63 1.23
CA ILE A 22 -5.04 7.05 1.89
C ILE A 22 -5.75 8.11 1.06
N VAL A 23 -5.04 9.17 0.66
CA VAL A 23 -5.62 10.27 -0.14
C VAL A 23 -6.15 9.77 -1.49
N ALA A 24 -5.38 8.97 -2.21
CA ALA A 24 -5.80 8.41 -3.50
C ALA A 24 -7.03 7.51 -3.36
N ASN A 25 -7.10 6.70 -2.31
CA ASN A 25 -8.27 5.85 -2.03
C ASN A 25 -9.49 6.68 -1.60
N THR A 26 -9.31 7.76 -0.86
CA THR A 26 -10.40 8.71 -0.55
C THR A 26 -10.93 9.38 -1.81
N LEU A 27 -10.06 9.82 -2.72
CA LEU A 27 -10.47 10.38 -4.02
C LEU A 27 -11.19 9.36 -4.90
N LEU A 28 -10.85 8.08 -4.79
CA LEU A 28 -11.53 6.99 -5.48
C LEU A 28 -12.97 6.81 -4.97
N TYR A 29 -13.21 7.08 -3.68
CA TYR A 29 -14.53 6.98 -3.05
C TYR A 29 -15.49 8.11 -3.49
N PHE A 30 -14.96 9.27 -3.87
CA PHE A 30 -15.74 10.44 -4.29
C PHE A 30 -15.45 10.80 -5.76
N PRO A 31 -15.98 10.02 -6.72
CA PRO A 31 -15.83 10.34 -8.13
C PRO A 31 -16.40 11.74 -8.42
N ASN A 32 -15.60 12.60 -9.07
CA ASN A 32 -15.92 14.01 -9.35
C ASN A 32 -16.26 14.87 -8.12
N GLY A 33 -15.95 14.42 -6.89
CA GLY A 33 -16.30 15.15 -5.66
C GLY A 33 -17.81 15.18 -5.36
N GLU A 34 -18.61 14.43 -6.11
CA GLU A 34 -20.05 14.36 -5.97
C GLU A 34 -20.43 13.26 -4.97
N THR A 35 -21.09 13.62 -3.87
CA THR A 35 -21.51 12.66 -2.83
C THR A 35 -22.77 11.88 -3.20
N ARG A 36 -23.45 12.26 -4.29
CA ARG A 36 -24.70 11.63 -4.75
C ARG A 36 -24.51 10.14 -5.05
N PHE A 37 -23.41 9.75 -5.67
CA PHE A 37 -23.14 8.34 -6.03
C PHE A 37 -22.86 7.46 -4.80
N ALA A 38 -22.32 8.05 -3.71
CA ALA A 38 -22.12 7.34 -2.45
C ALA A 38 -23.43 7.15 -1.66
N SER A 39 -24.40 8.06 -1.84
CA SER A 39 -25.71 8.00 -1.16
C SER A 39 -26.67 6.98 -1.78
N GLU A 40 -26.45 6.57 -3.03
CA GLU A 40 -27.38 5.70 -3.78
C GLU A 40 -26.96 4.22 -3.84
N HIS A 41 -25.97 3.77 -3.05
CA HIS A 41 -25.50 2.38 -3.00
C HIS A 41 -24.92 1.82 -4.33
N HIS A 42 -24.66 2.66 -5.32
CA HIS A 42 -24.04 2.29 -6.60
C HIS A 42 -22.50 2.34 -6.56
N LEU A 43 -21.88 1.98 -5.43
CA LEU A 43 -20.42 1.93 -5.30
C LEU A 43 -19.89 0.56 -5.72
N GLY A 44 -18.76 0.56 -6.43
CA GLY A 44 -18.18 -0.68 -6.91
C GLY A 44 -17.63 -1.54 -5.77
N LYS A 45 -17.84 -2.87 -5.81
CA LYS A 45 -17.46 -3.82 -4.74
C LYS A 45 -16.00 -3.70 -4.29
N TYR A 46 -15.10 -3.28 -5.18
CA TYR A 46 -13.67 -3.13 -4.87
C TYR A 46 -13.33 -1.83 -4.15
N VAL A 47 -14.15 -0.78 -4.32
CA VAL A 47 -14.00 0.50 -3.61
C VAL A 47 -14.40 0.34 -2.14
N GLU A 48 -15.37 -0.53 -1.86
CA GLU A 48 -15.78 -0.89 -0.49
C GLU A 48 -14.73 -1.73 0.26
N CYS A 49 -13.81 -2.39 -0.45
CA CYS A 49 -12.71 -3.12 0.19
C CYS A 49 -11.69 -2.21 0.89
N LEU A 50 -11.78 -0.87 0.72
CA LEU A 50 -10.94 0.12 1.40
C LEU A 50 -9.44 -0.21 1.35
N HIS A 51 -8.98 -0.80 0.25
CA HIS A 51 -7.66 -1.42 0.16
C HIS A 51 -6.52 -0.41 0.30
N GLY A 52 -6.69 0.85 -0.14
CA GLY A 52 -5.71 1.90 0.07
C GLY A 52 -5.73 2.51 1.48
N ILE A 53 -6.85 2.42 2.22
CA ILE A 53 -6.93 2.93 3.62
C ILE A 53 -6.47 1.86 4.60
N LEU A 54 -6.95 0.62 4.47
CA LEU A 54 -6.63 -0.49 5.36
C LEU A 54 -5.28 -1.13 5.00
N GLY A 55 -5.07 -1.42 3.71
CA GLY A 55 -3.85 -2.03 3.16
C GLY A 55 -2.69 -1.05 3.08
N GLY A 56 -2.65 -0.23 2.02
CA GLY A 56 -1.56 0.72 1.77
C GLY A 56 -1.44 1.84 2.82
N GLY A 57 -2.51 2.11 3.58
CA GLY A 57 -2.53 3.10 4.64
C GLY A 57 -2.14 2.51 6.00
N PHE A 58 -3.13 1.97 6.73
CA PHE A 58 -2.98 1.59 8.13
C PHE A 58 -1.95 0.49 8.36
N LEU A 59 -1.96 -0.58 7.54
CA LEU A 59 -1.00 -1.68 7.67
C LEU A 59 0.44 -1.25 7.33
N VAL A 60 0.64 -0.25 6.47
CA VAL A 60 1.97 0.28 6.12
C VAL A 60 2.44 1.37 7.09
N LEU A 61 1.52 2.04 7.80
CA LEU A 61 1.88 2.98 8.88
C LEU A 61 2.56 2.29 10.07
N ILE A 62 2.23 1.03 10.34
CA ILE A 62 2.86 0.21 11.40
C ILE A 62 4.38 0.08 11.17
N PRO A 63 4.86 -0.47 10.03
CA PRO A 63 6.30 -0.51 9.74
C PRO A 63 6.93 0.86 9.62
N ALA A 64 6.22 1.88 9.11
CA ALA A 64 6.74 3.25 9.07
C ALA A 64 7.08 3.77 10.48
N ALA A 65 6.18 3.61 11.45
CA ALA A 65 6.39 4.01 12.84
C ALA A 65 7.53 3.23 13.50
N VAL A 66 7.58 1.90 13.30
CA VAL A 66 8.65 1.04 13.82
C VAL A 66 10.01 1.45 13.26
N PHE A 67 10.11 1.70 11.94
CA PHE A 67 11.37 2.10 11.31
C PHE A 67 11.85 3.49 11.72
N ILE A 68 10.94 4.42 12.03
CA ILE A 68 11.29 5.73 12.58
C ILE A 68 11.76 5.58 14.04
N GLY A 69 11.11 4.70 14.82
CA GLY A 69 11.37 4.47 16.24
C GLY A 69 12.68 3.74 16.56
N LEU A 70 13.16 2.88 15.65
CA LEU A 70 14.38 2.07 15.83
C LEU A 70 15.68 2.89 16.06
N HIS A 71 15.68 4.22 15.90
CA HIS A 71 16.84 5.08 16.17
C HIS A 71 16.80 5.76 17.55
N ASN A 72 15.69 5.72 18.28
CA ASN A 72 15.64 6.29 19.63
C ASN A 72 16.38 5.42 20.67
N ASP A 73 16.85 4.22 20.29
CA ASP A 73 17.61 3.29 21.14
C ASP A 73 19.12 3.25 20.84
N ASP A 74 19.66 4.27 20.16
CA ASP A 74 21.12 4.45 20.00
C ASP A 74 21.63 5.61 20.89
N CYS A 75 21.34 5.58 22.20
CA CYS A 75 22.28 6.08 23.22
C CYS A 75 21.80 5.75 24.65
N CYS A 76 22.44 4.78 25.30
CA CYS A 76 22.50 4.65 26.77
C CYS A 76 21.15 4.59 27.54
N GLY A 77 20.60 3.38 27.67
CA GLY A 77 19.53 3.06 28.62
C GLY A 77 19.96 1.93 29.55
N CYS A 78 20.41 2.28 30.75
CA CYS A 78 20.77 1.38 31.84
C CYS A 78 19.66 0.35 32.13
N PHE A 79 19.97 -0.95 32.00
CA PHE A 79 19.76 -2.03 32.99
C PHE A 79 20.00 -3.41 32.32
N GLY A 80 21.21 -3.96 32.56
CA GLY A 80 21.62 -5.37 32.56
C GLY A 80 20.87 -6.44 31.76
N HIS A 81 21.24 -6.62 30.49
CA HIS A 81 21.62 -7.91 29.84
C HIS A 81 21.86 -7.66 28.35
N GLU A 82 23.12 -7.53 27.96
CA GLU A 82 23.58 -7.04 26.64
C GLU A 82 23.21 -7.92 25.41
N GLY A 83 22.60 -9.09 25.61
CA GLY A 83 22.22 -10.00 24.51
C GLY A 83 20.78 -9.91 24.01
N TYR A 84 19.82 -9.48 24.83
CA TYR A 84 18.38 -9.70 24.53
C TYR A 84 17.70 -8.54 23.78
N GLY A 85 18.13 -7.29 23.99
CA GLY A 85 17.47 -6.10 23.42
C GLY A 85 17.69 -5.93 21.92
N LYS A 86 18.90 -6.22 21.42
CA LYS A 86 19.27 -6.03 20.01
C LYS A 86 18.57 -7.02 19.08
N SER A 87 18.44 -8.27 19.52
CA SER A 87 17.65 -9.29 18.81
C SER A 87 16.16 -8.98 18.82
N CYS A 88 15.61 -8.46 19.92
CA CYS A 88 14.20 -8.08 20.01
C CYS A 88 13.84 -6.91 19.07
N ALA A 89 14.68 -5.87 19.02
CA ALA A 89 14.51 -4.75 18.10
C ALA A 89 14.60 -5.18 16.62
N MET A 90 15.54 -6.08 16.28
CA MET A 90 15.67 -6.60 14.92
C MET A 90 14.51 -7.50 14.52
N LEU A 91 14.06 -8.41 15.40
CA LEU A 91 12.87 -9.24 15.17
C LEU A 91 11.61 -8.38 14.98
N SER A 92 11.44 -7.35 15.81
CA SER A 92 10.34 -6.39 15.67
C SER A 92 10.35 -5.69 14.32
N SER A 93 11.52 -5.28 13.83
CA SER A 93 11.67 -4.65 12.51
C SER A 93 11.28 -5.57 11.35
N VAL A 94 11.66 -6.86 11.42
CA VAL A 94 11.34 -7.87 10.40
C VAL A 94 9.85 -8.19 10.42
N LEU A 95 9.26 -8.39 11.61
CA LEU A 95 7.83 -8.63 11.76
C LEU A 95 7.00 -7.45 11.23
N ALA A 96 7.40 -6.21 11.55
CA ALA A 96 6.74 -5.02 11.02
C ALA A 96 6.84 -4.94 9.48
N ALA A 97 8.01 -5.28 8.91
CA ALA A 97 8.19 -5.33 7.46
C ALA A 97 7.28 -6.37 6.79
N PHE A 98 7.05 -7.53 7.42
CA PHE A 98 6.09 -8.53 6.95
C PHE A 98 4.65 -7.99 6.93
N VAL A 99 4.25 -7.27 7.98
CA VAL A 99 2.93 -6.58 8.01
C VAL A 99 2.83 -5.57 6.86
N GLY A 100 3.90 -4.83 6.58
CA GLY A 100 3.98 -3.93 5.43
C GLY A 100 3.81 -4.64 4.09
N ILE A 101 4.45 -5.80 3.90
CA ILE A 101 4.30 -6.64 2.69
C ILE A 101 2.86 -7.13 2.53
N LEU A 102 2.22 -7.57 3.61
CA LEU A 102 0.81 -8.01 3.55
C LEU A 102 -0.12 -6.84 3.21
N GLY A 103 0.11 -5.67 3.80
CA GLY A 103 -0.67 -4.45 3.54
C GLY A 103 -0.53 -3.94 2.11
N SER A 104 0.71 -3.78 1.64
CA SER A 104 0.99 -3.30 0.28
C SER A 104 0.61 -4.35 -0.78
N GLY A 105 0.83 -5.65 -0.50
CA GLY A 105 0.39 -6.75 -1.35
C GLY A 105 -1.14 -6.77 -1.53
N TYR A 106 -1.89 -6.57 -0.45
CA TYR A 106 -3.35 -6.41 -0.52
C TYR A 106 -3.75 -5.22 -1.40
N CYS A 107 -3.08 -4.07 -1.23
CA CYS A 107 -3.33 -2.89 -2.05
C CYS A 107 -3.06 -3.14 -3.54
N ILE A 108 -1.95 -3.80 -3.89
CA ILE A 108 -1.59 -4.13 -5.27
C ILE A 108 -2.63 -5.07 -5.90
N ILE A 109 -3.00 -6.15 -5.21
CA ILE A 109 -3.92 -7.16 -5.74
C ILE A 109 -5.29 -6.54 -6.02
N ILE A 110 -5.86 -5.81 -5.06
CA ILE A 110 -7.18 -5.20 -5.24
C ILE A 110 -7.13 -4.09 -6.29
N SER A 111 -6.06 -3.28 -6.35
CA SER A 111 -5.90 -2.26 -7.39
C SER A 111 -5.82 -2.87 -8.79
N ALA A 112 -5.11 -3.99 -8.95
CA ALA A 112 -5.02 -4.71 -10.23
C ALA A 112 -6.36 -5.33 -10.63
N LEU A 113 -7.10 -5.91 -9.67
CA LEU A 113 -8.43 -6.45 -9.92
C LEU A 113 -9.45 -5.35 -10.29
N GLY A 114 -9.41 -4.22 -9.58
CA GLY A 114 -10.23 -3.04 -9.88
C GLY A 114 -9.94 -2.48 -11.27
N LEU A 115 -8.66 -2.45 -11.66
CA LEU A 115 -8.26 -2.04 -13.00
C LEU A 115 -8.71 -3.04 -14.08
N SER A 116 -8.68 -4.34 -13.80
CA SER A 116 -9.10 -5.38 -14.75
C SER A 116 -10.61 -5.39 -14.99
N GLN A 117 -11.42 -5.24 -13.95
CA GLN A 117 -12.89 -5.26 -14.06
C GLN A 117 -13.49 -3.92 -14.49
N GLY A 118 -12.81 -2.81 -14.19
CA GLY A 118 -13.25 -1.47 -14.55
C GLY A 118 -14.32 -0.89 -13.63
N PRO A 119 -14.68 0.39 -13.84
CA PRO A 119 -15.64 1.09 -12.98
C PRO A 119 -17.07 0.64 -13.25
N TYR A 120 -17.90 0.80 -12.23
CA TYR A 120 -19.35 0.69 -12.36
C TYR A 120 -19.91 1.97 -12.97
N CYS A 121 -20.67 1.87 -14.06
CA CYS A 121 -21.18 3.04 -14.77
C CYS A 121 -22.53 2.76 -15.43
N PHE A 122 -23.24 3.83 -15.78
CA PHE A 122 -24.48 3.74 -16.52
C PHE A 122 -24.22 3.65 -18.02
N THR A 123 -24.79 2.62 -18.67
CA THR A 123 -24.64 2.39 -20.12
C THR A 123 -25.95 2.63 -20.88
N HIS A 124 -25.85 3.20 -22.08
CA HIS A 124 -27.03 3.51 -22.91
C HIS A 124 -27.68 2.26 -23.53
N LEU A 125 -26.89 1.21 -23.77
CA LEU A 125 -27.35 -0.05 -24.39
C LEU A 125 -28.37 -0.79 -23.51
N GLU A 126 -28.12 -0.86 -22.20
CA GLU A 126 -28.98 -1.58 -21.26
C GLU A 126 -29.86 -0.65 -20.40
N ARG A 127 -29.65 0.68 -20.48
CA ARG A 127 -30.25 1.70 -19.58
C ARG A 127 -30.17 1.30 -18.11
N ASN A 128 -29.08 0.64 -17.73
CA ASN A 128 -28.88 0.12 -16.39
C ASN A 128 -27.44 0.33 -15.94
N TRP A 129 -27.23 0.26 -14.63
CA TRP A 129 -25.91 0.33 -14.03
C TRP A 129 -25.25 -1.04 -14.09
N ILE A 130 -24.18 -1.15 -14.86
CA ILE A 130 -23.47 -2.43 -15.09
C ILE A 130 -21.95 -2.23 -15.05
N TYR A 131 -21.21 -3.34 -15.04
CA TYR A 131 -19.77 -3.35 -15.30
C TYR A 131 -19.51 -3.74 -16.76
N PRO A 132 -19.47 -2.77 -17.69
CA PRO A 132 -19.35 -3.10 -19.12
C PRO A 132 -18.03 -3.78 -19.47
N PHE A 133 -17.01 -3.64 -18.62
CA PHE A 133 -15.65 -4.12 -18.91
C PHE A 133 -15.28 -5.46 -18.26
N THR A 134 -16.21 -6.10 -17.52
CA THR A 134 -15.92 -7.39 -16.85
C THR A 134 -15.51 -8.49 -17.83
N ASP A 135 -16.14 -8.56 -19.01
CA ASP A 135 -15.81 -9.57 -20.02
C ASP A 135 -14.53 -9.28 -20.80
N SER A 136 -14.04 -8.02 -20.77
CA SER A 136 -12.83 -7.62 -21.49
C SER A 136 -11.52 -7.90 -20.73
N SER A 137 -11.55 -8.35 -19.47
CA SER A 137 -10.35 -8.66 -18.66
C SER A 137 -9.25 -7.58 -18.75
N GLY A 138 -9.61 -6.29 -18.68
CA GLY A 138 -8.68 -5.17 -18.83
C GLY A 138 -8.37 -4.71 -20.26
N GLY A 139 -8.97 -5.31 -21.29
CA GLY A 139 -8.79 -4.87 -22.69
C GLY A 139 -9.21 -3.42 -22.96
N TYR A 140 -10.15 -2.88 -22.17
CA TYR A 140 -10.59 -1.48 -22.27
C TYR A 140 -9.48 -0.47 -21.90
N LEU A 141 -8.41 -0.90 -21.21
CA LEU A 141 -7.27 -0.03 -20.88
C LEU A 141 -6.47 0.40 -22.12
N PHE A 142 -6.48 -0.44 -23.17
CA PHE A 142 -5.77 -0.17 -24.42
C PHE A 142 -6.70 0.39 -25.52
N GLU A 143 -8.00 0.16 -25.38
CA GLU A 143 -9.03 0.64 -26.31
C GLU A 143 -9.83 1.81 -25.73
N TYR A 144 -9.25 3.01 -25.82
CA TYR A 144 -9.89 4.26 -25.39
C TYR A 144 -11.28 4.51 -26.00
N ASN A 145 -11.56 3.95 -27.19
CA ASN A 145 -12.88 4.06 -27.83
C ASN A 145 -14.00 3.45 -26.95
N LYS A 146 -13.71 2.41 -26.16
CA LYS A 146 -14.66 1.75 -25.26
C LYS A 146 -15.02 2.60 -24.04
N TRP A 147 -14.26 3.65 -23.74
CA TRP A 147 -14.53 4.52 -22.59
C TRP A 147 -15.82 5.34 -22.79
N SER A 148 -16.23 5.51 -24.05
CA SER A 148 -17.48 6.19 -24.43
C SER A 148 -18.75 5.40 -24.10
N GLU A 149 -18.63 4.12 -23.73
CA GLU A 149 -19.76 3.29 -23.29
C GLU A 149 -20.31 3.69 -21.92
N CYS A 150 -19.45 4.27 -21.07
CA CYS A 150 -19.84 4.84 -19.78
C CYS A 150 -20.25 6.31 -19.95
N GLN A 151 -21.54 6.60 -19.83
CA GLN A 151 -22.05 7.97 -20.04
C GLN A 151 -22.15 8.77 -18.75
N GLU A 152 -22.50 8.11 -17.64
CA GLU A 152 -22.59 8.73 -16.32
C GLU A 152 -21.93 7.80 -15.28
N PRO A 153 -21.05 8.31 -14.39
CA PRO A 153 -20.53 9.70 -14.30
C PRO A 153 -19.55 10.07 -15.44
N GLN A 154 -19.51 11.37 -15.82
CA GLN A 154 -18.54 11.84 -16.83
C GLN A 154 -17.09 11.60 -16.39
N ASN A 155 -16.26 11.10 -17.31
CA ASN A 155 -14.84 10.79 -17.10
C ASN A 155 -14.53 9.77 -15.99
N ILE A 156 -15.52 8.97 -15.57
CA ILE A 156 -15.34 7.99 -14.48
C ILE A 156 -14.28 6.94 -14.79
N VAL A 157 -14.17 6.54 -16.06
CA VAL A 157 -13.20 5.55 -16.53
C VAL A 157 -11.79 6.09 -16.35
N GLN A 158 -11.51 7.30 -16.84
CA GLN A 158 -10.21 7.93 -16.68
C GLN A 158 -9.86 8.15 -15.21
N TRP A 159 -10.82 8.56 -14.38
CA TRP A 159 -10.62 8.78 -12.95
C TRP A 159 -10.20 7.49 -12.24
N ASN A 160 -10.97 6.41 -12.41
CA ASN A 160 -10.67 5.12 -11.78
C ASN A 160 -9.35 4.54 -12.29
N VAL A 161 -9.14 4.52 -13.62
CA VAL A 161 -7.91 4.00 -14.23
C VAL A 161 -6.68 4.74 -13.68
N THR A 162 -6.75 6.07 -13.57
CA THR A 162 -5.64 6.87 -13.06
C THR A 162 -5.36 6.58 -11.59
N LEU A 163 -6.38 6.62 -10.72
CA LEU A 163 -6.20 6.43 -9.29
C LEU A 163 -5.81 4.99 -8.92
N PHE A 164 -6.41 3.97 -9.54
CA PHE A 164 -5.98 2.58 -9.36
C PHE A 164 -4.54 2.35 -9.83
N SER A 165 -4.14 2.97 -10.95
CA SER A 165 -2.75 2.89 -11.41
C SER A 165 -1.78 3.56 -10.43
N ILE A 166 -2.14 4.72 -9.87
CA ILE A 166 -1.34 5.38 -8.83
C ILE A 166 -1.22 4.49 -7.59
N LEU A 167 -2.33 3.95 -7.09
CA LEU A 167 -2.33 3.04 -5.92
C LEU A 167 -1.49 1.79 -6.17
N LEU A 168 -1.52 1.25 -7.39
CA LEU A 168 -0.69 0.10 -7.78
C LEU A 168 0.80 0.43 -7.75
N VAL A 169 1.20 1.60 -8.27
CA VAL A 169 2.60 2.05 -8.24
C VAL A 169 3.06 2.35 -6.82
N LEU A 170 2.26 3.07 -6.03
CA LEU A 170 2.59 3.38 -4.64
C LEU A 170 2.73 2.09 -3.81
N GLY A 171 1.77 1.18 -3.92
CA GLY A 171 1.83 -0.12 -3.26
C GLY A 171 3.04 -0.96 -3.69
N ALA A 172 3.40 -0.94 -4.97
CA ALA A 172 4.61 -1.62 -5.46
C ALA A 172 5.89 -1.05 -4.83
N ILE A 173 6.00 0.28 -4.70
CA ILE A 173 7.13 0.93 -4.05
C ILE A 173 7.18 0.53 -2.57
N GLU A 174 6.05 0.56 -1.85
CA GLU A 174 5.96 0.13 -0.45
C GLU A 174 6.40 -1.32 -0.27
N PHE A 175 5.94 -2.22 -1.15
CA PHE A 175 6.34 -3.63 -1.16
C PHE A 175 7.86 -3.79 -1.32
N ILE A 176 8.45 -3.11 -2.30
CA ILE A 176 9.90 -3.18 -2.56
C ILE A 176 10.69 -2.66 -1.35
N LEU A 177 10.28 -1.52 -0.77
CA LEU A 177 10.92 -0.95 0.41
C LEU A 177 10.84 -1.89 1.62
N CYS A 178 9.68 -2.48 1.89
CA CYS A 178 9.52 -3.45 2.98
C CYS A 178 10.34 -4.72 2.74
N PHE A 179 10.41 -5.20 1.50
CA PHE A 179 11.22 -6.37 1.13
C PHE A 179 12.72 -6.14 1.34
N ILE A 180 13.23 -4.97 0.93
CA ILE A 180 14.62 -4.57 1.19
C ILE A 180 14.89 -4.52 2.70
N GLN A 181 13.94 -4.04 3.50
CA GLN A 181 14.08 -3.98 4.95
C GLN A 181 14.12 -5.37 5.61
N ILE A 182 13.41 -6.36 5.07
CA ILE A 182 13.53 -7.76 5.52
C ILE A 182 14.95 -8.28 5.26
N ILE A 183 15.48 -8.10 4.04
CA ILE A 183 16.84 -8.54 3.70
C ILE A 183 17.85 -7.88 4.62
N ASN A 184 17.74 -6.56 4.77
CA ASN A 184 18.60 -5.77 5.64
C ASN A 184 18.49 -6.28 7.09
N GLY A 185 17.28 -6.49 7.61
CA GLY A 185 17.05 -6.99 8.97
C GLY A 185 17.66 -8.37 9.23
N ILE A 186 17.57 -9.28 8.26
CA ILE A 186 18.18 -10.62 8.33
C ILE A 186 19.71 -10.52 8.33
N LEU A 187 20.30 -9.71 7.42
CA LEU A 187 21.75 -9.50 7.36
C LEU A 187 22.29 -8.83 8.64
N GLY A 188 21.54 -7.87 9.19
CA GLY A 188 21.85 -7.26 10.49
C GLY A 188 21.81 -8.27 11.64
N GLY A 189 20.82 -9.17 11.63
CA GLY A 189 20.69 -10.28 12.57
C GLY A 189 21.86 -11.24 12.55
N LEU A 190 22.23 -11.72 11.36
CA LEU A 190 23.35 -12.65 11.15
C LEU A 190 24.69 -12.03 11.55
N CYS A 191 24.94 -10.78 11.14
CA CYS A 191 26.19 -10.08 11.47
C CYS A 191 26.31 -9.81 12.98
N GLY A 192 25.20 -9.50 13.67
CA GLY A 192 25.17 -9.35 15.13
C GLY A 192 25.48 -10.63 15.90
N LEU A 193 24.99 -11.79 15.43
CA LEU A 193 25.33 -13.10 15.99
C LEU A 193 26.80 -13.50 15.75
N CYS A 194 27.35 -13.22 14.56
CA CYS A 194 28.74 -13.55 14.25
C CYS A 194 29.74 -12.75 15.10
N CYS A 195 29.54 -11.44 15.27
CA CYS A 195 30.44 -10.64 16.12
C CYS A 195 30.33 -11.00 17.62
N SER A 196 29.17 -11.49 18.08
CA SER A 196 29.01 -11.91 19.48
C SER A 196 29.72 -13.25 19.79
N HIS A 197 30.11 -14.00 18.76
CA HIS A 197 30.79 -15.30 18.89
C HIS A 197 32.32 -15.18 18.81
N GLU A 198 32.87 -13.99 18.49
CA GLU A 198 34.31 -13.73 18.51
C GLU A 198 34.81 -13.20 19.87
N ASP A 199 33.89 -12.90 20.80
CA ASP A 199 34.19 -12.35 22.14
C ASP A 199 34.19 -13.41 23.28
N VAL A 200 34.27 -14.71 22.97
CA VAL A 200 34.33 -15.81 23.97
C VAL A 200 35.66 -16.54 23.96
#